data_AF-A0A8D9GNN8-F1
#
_entry.id   AF-A0A8D9GNN8-F1
#
_cell.length_a   1.000
_cell.length_b   1.000
_cell.length_c   1.000
_cell.angle_alpha   90.00
_cell.angle_beta   90.00
_cell.angle_gamma   90.00
#
_symmetry.space_group_name_H-M   'P 1'
#
loop_
_entity.id
_entity.type
_entity.pdbx_description
1 polymer ?
#
loop_
_entity_poly.entity_id
_entity_poly.type
_entity_poly.pdbx_seq_one_letter_code
_entity_poly.pdbx_strand_id
1 'polypeptide(L)'
;MDGIRTWSTPTIITWNNQSVRPDRFKDAMFSLMNKSSMEAADSKEKRFAVNKSRFTLSQTLYAFVQCIPDLSPEGCLNCLQQSMMEFNFSRVGGRVVFPSCNSRYEIYPFYNESLVATPSPSLPVTATPSPPGKVKNSLVIILATCVPVSVFVLFLVAVSSYQVTKKVKKTDNTTAADDGNNSNNYVCTA
;
A
#
# COMPACT_ATOMS: atom_id res chain seq x y z
N MET A 1 -8.34 -30.35 9.77
CA MET A 1 -8.16 -28.88 9.95
C MET A 1 -7.88 -28.31 8.56
N ASP A 2 -8.93 -28.08 7.78
CA ASP A 2 -8.83 -27.67 6.38
C ASP A 2 -8.79 -26.14 6.28
N GLY A 3 -7.57 -25.59 6.33
CA GLY A 3 -7.25 -24.16 6.23
C GLY A 3 -7.27 -23.58 4.80
N ILE A 4 -8.07 -24.16 3.90
CA ILE A 4 -8.05 -23.78 2.47
C ILE A 4 -8.75 -22.44 2.19
N ARG A 5 -9.58 -21.94 3.12
CA ARG A 5 -10.50 -20.82 2.82
C ARG A 5 -9.95 -19.40 3.05
N THR A 6 -8.74 -19.22 3.58
CA THR A 6 -8.20 -17.88 3.87
C THR A 6 -7.35 -17.29 2.75
N TRP A 7 -6.96 -18.10 1.75
CA TRP A 7 -6.13 -17.65 0.63
C TRP A 7 -6.93 -17.32 -0.64
N SER A 8 -8.23 -17.64 -0.65
CA SER A 8 -9.08 -17.58 -1.84
C SER A 8 -9.99 -16.35 -1.91
N THR A 9 -9.89 -15.43 -0.95
CA THR A 9 -10.68 -14.19 -0.97
C THR A 9 -9.80 -12.98 -1.28
N PRO A 10 -10.19 -12.14 -2.26
CA PRO A 10 -9.48 -10.91 -2.52
C PRO A 10 -9.69 -9.93 -1.36
N THR A 11 -8.61 -9.29 -0.94
CA THR A 11 -8.62 -8.22 0.06
C THR A 11 -9.07 -6.90 -0.54
N ILE A 12 -8.74 -6.66 -1.81
CA ILE A 12 -9.10 -5.42 -2.52
C ILE A 12 -9.60 -5.77 -3.91
N ILE A 13 -10.74 -5.21 -4.29
CA ILE A 13 -11.24 -5.18 -5.67
C ILE A 13 -11.64 -3.75 -5.97
N THR A 14 -11.05 -3.15 -7.01
CA THR A 14 -11.38 -1.79 -7.46
C THR A 14 -11.38 -1.70 -8.97
N TRP A 15 -12.21 -0.80 -9.50
CA TRP A 15 -12.40 -0.62 -10.94
C TRP A 15 -12.26 0.84 -11.33
N ASN A 16 -11.81 1.07 -12.55
CA ASN A 16 -11.97 2.37 -13.19
C ASN A 16 -13.47 2.63 -13.47
N ASN A 17 -13.93 3.87 -13.28
CA ASN A 17 -15.33 4.22 -13.48
C ASN A 17 -15.73 4.25 -14.97
N GLN A 18 -14.78 4.44 -15.88
CA GLN A 18 -15.02 4.44 -17.32
C GLN A 18 -15.27 3.02 -17.85
N SER A 19 -16.32 2.87 -18.65
CA SER A 19 -16.69 1.61 -19.30
C SER A 19 -16.00 1.42 -20.65
N VAL A 20 -15.89 0.16 -21.07
CA VAL A 20 -15.38 -0.24 -22.37
C VAL A 20 -16.27 -1.35 -22.94
N ARG A 21 -16.30 -1.47 -24.27
CA ARG A 21 -16.95 -2.60 -24.94
C ARG A 21 -16.12 -3.87 -24.66
N PRO A 22 -16.67 -4.87 -23.95
CA PRO A 22 -15.85 -5.92 -23.37
C PRO A 22 -15.39 -6.98 -24.36
N ASP A 23 -15.94 -7.09 -25.57
CA ASP A 23 -15.67 -8.19 -26.51
C ASP A 23 -14.17 -8.36 -26.82
N ARG A 24 -13.59 -7.47 -27.64
CA ARG A 24 -12.18 -7.55 -28.03
C ARG A 24 -11.24 -7.07 -26.92
N PHE A 25 -11.73 -6.19 -26.06
CA PHE A 25 -10.95 -5.65 -24.95
C PHE A 25 -10.62 -6.73 -23.93
N LYS A 26 -11.62 -7.54 -23.53
CA LYS A 26 -11.43 -8.63 -22.58
C LYS A 26 -10.39 -9.60 -23.07
N ASP A 27 -10.49 -10.08 -24.31
CA ASP A 27 -9.56 -11.08 -24.84
C ASP A 27 -8.13 -10.55 -24.90
N ALA A 28 -7.95 -9.30 -25.39
CA ALA A 28 -6.65 -8.66 -25.46
C ALA A 28 -6.04 -8.43 -24.07
N MET A 29 -6.83 -7.92 -23.12
CA MET A 29 -6.35 -7.66 -21.76
C MET A 29 -6.07 -8.95 -20.98
N PHE A 30 -6.96 -9.94 -21.09
CA PHE A 30 -6.78 -11.24 -20.45
C PHE A 30 -5.52 -11.94 -20.96
N SER A 31 -5.29 -11.92 -22.27
CA SER A 31 -4.06 -12.46 -22.87
C SER A 31 -2.80 -11.76 -22.35
N LEU A 32 -2.82 -10.42 -22.28
CA LEU A 32 -1.71 -9.62 -21.76
C LEU A 32 -1.42 -9.89 -20.28
N MET A 33 -2.47 -10.00 -19.46
CA MET A 33 -2.37 -10.36 -18.05
C MET A 33 -1.84 -11.79 -17.89
N ASN A 34 -2.34 -12.76 -18.66
CA ASN A 34 -1.85 -14.14 -18.61
C ASN A 34 -0.37 -14.24 -18.97
N LYS A 35 0.08 -13.53 -20.01
CA LYS A 35 1.50 -13.43 -20.38
C LYS A 35 2.32 -12.89 -19.21
N SER A 36 1.86 -11.79 -18.61
CA SER A 36 2.54 -11.19 -17.46
C SER A 36 2.59 -12.16 -16.27
N SER A 37 1.51 -12.91 -16.02
CA SER A 37 1.46 -13.89 -14.94
C SER A 37 2.47 -15.02 -15.11
N MET A 38 2.63 -15.53 -16.33
CA MET A 38 3.66 -16.54 -16.62
C MET A 38 5.08 -15.99 -16.40
N GLU A 39 5.37 -14.76 -16.85
CA GLU A 39 6.68 -14.12 -16.65
C GLU A 39 6.98 -13.87 -15.16
N ALA A 40 5.98 -13.44 -14.38
CA ALA A 40 6.13 -13.21 -12.95
C ALA A 40 6.35 -14.51 -12.18
N ALA A 41 5.68 -15.60 -12.58
CA ALA A 41 5.82 -16.92 -11.98
C ALA A 41 7.18 -17.57 -12.28
N ASP A 42 7.70 -17.40 -13.49
CA ASP A 42 9.00 -17.92 -13.91
C ASP A 42 10.18 -17.15 -13.27
N SER A 43 9.98 -15.87 -12.99
CA SER A 43 11.00 -15.01 -12.39
C SER A 43 11.19 -15.26 -10.89
N LYS A 44 12.18 -16.09 -10.53
CA LYS A 44 12.49 -16.44 -9.13
C LYS A 44 12.79 -15.23 -8.23
N GLU A 45 13.53 -14.24 -8.74
CA GLU A 45 13.97 -13.08 -7.95
C GLU A 45 12.97 -11.93 -7.96
N LYS A 46 12.38 -11.60 -9.11
CA LYS A 46 11.55 -10.39 -9.23
C LYS A 46 10.12 -10.66 -8.78
N ARG A 47 9.55 -11.84 -9.10
CA ARG A 47 8.16 -12.20 -8.75
C ARG A 47 7.11 -11.16 -9.16
N PHE A 48 7.44 -10.35 -10.15
CA PHE A 48 6.54 -9.38 -10.76
C PHE A 48 6.86 -9.30 -12.24
N ALA A 49 5.85 -8.90 -13.01
CA ALA A 49 6.01 -8.59 -14.41
C ALA A 49 5.11 -7.41 -14.75
N VAL A 50 5.55 -6.63 -15.72
CA VAL A 50 4.71 -5.64 -16.38
C VAL A 50 4.83 -5.81 -17.87
N ASN A 51 3.71 -5.68 -18.55
CA ASN A 51 3.67 -5.70 -19.99
C ASN A 51 2.76 -4.58 -20.49
N LYS A 52 2.96 -4.22 -21.76
CA LYS A 52 2.04 -3.38 -22.49
C LYS A 52 1.82 -3.91 -23.89
N SER A 53 0.65 -3.62 -24.45
CA SER A 53 0.34 -3.98 -25.83
C SER A 53 -0.51 -2.91 -26.48
N ARG A 54 -0.26 -2.65 -27.76
CA ARG A 54 -1.13 -1.76 -28.56
C ARG A 54 -2.45 -2.48 -28.80
N PHE A 55 -3.56 -1.84 -28.47
CA PHE A 55 -4.91 -2.37 -28.69
C PHE A 55 -5.61 -1.69 -29.86
N THR A 56 -5.51 -0.37 -29.95
CA THR A 56 -5.93 0.43 -31.11
C THR A 56 -4.82 1.40 -31.49
N LEU A 57 -5.03 2.23 -32.52
CA LEU A 57 -4.09 3.29 -32.91
C LEU A 57 -3.87 4.32 -31.80
N SER A 58 -4.87 4.54 -30.93
CA SER A 58 -4.85 5.54 -29.87
C SER A 58 -4.80 4.96 -28.45
N GLN A 59 -4.94 3.64 -28.29
CA GLN A 59 -5.03 3.00 -26.98
C GLN A 59 -4.01 1.89 -26.81
N THR A 60 -3.29 1.96 -25.68
CA THR A 60 -2.34 0.94 -25.22
C THR A 60 -2.87 0.34 -23.93
N LEU A 61 -2.77 -0.97 -23.79
CA LEU A 61 -3.12 -1.71 -22.58
C LEU A 61 -1.86 -1.85 -21.74
N TYR A 62 -2.00 -1.67 -20.44
CA TYR A 62 -0.94 -1.80 -19.46
C TYR A 62 -1.35 -2.85 -18.42
N ALA A 63 -0.47 -3.82 -18.19
CA ALA A 63 -0.65 -4.91 -17.24
C ALA A 63 0.48 -4.89 -16.21
N PHE A 64 0.12 -5.13 -14.95
CA PHE A 64 1.04 -5.35 -13.84
C PHE A 64 0.54 -6.54 -13.03
N VAL A 65 1.46 -7.41 -12.67
CA VAL A 65 1.22 -8.52 -11.75
C VAL A 65 2.40 -8.69 -10.81
N GLN A 66 2.14 -9.12 -9.59
CA GLN A 66 3.15 -9.37 -8.57
C GLN A 66 2.69 -10.47 -7.61
N CYS A 67 3.63 -11.32 -7.20
CA CYS A 67 3.49 -12.33 -6.17
C CYS A 67 4.40 -12.03 -4.99
N ILE A 68 4.09 -12.59 -3.83
CA ILE A 68 5.02 -12.59 -2.70
C ILE A 68 6.26 -13.45 -3.01
N PRO A 69 7.46 -13.12 -2.48
CA PRO A 69 8.71 -13.83 -2.76
C PRO A 69 8.69 -15.33 -2.42
N ASP A 70 7.98 -15.69 -1.35
CA ASP A 70 8.04 -17.03 -0.74
C ASP A 70 7.15 -18.06 -1.43
N LEU A 71 6.40 -17.65 -2.45
CA LEU A 71 5.46 -18.51 -3.15
C LEU A 71 6.19 -19.44 -4.13
N SER A 72 5.69 -20.65 -4.38
CA SER A 72 6.21 -21.45 -5.50
C SER A 72 5.85 -20.81 -6.85
N PRO A 73 6.54 -21.13 -7.97
CA PRO A 73 6.13 -20.67 -9.30
C PRO A 73 4.66 -21.02 -9.61
N GLU A 74 4.26 -22.24 -9.31
CA GLU A 74 2.87 -22.72 -9.47
C GLU A 74 1.89 -21.94 -8.57
N GLY A 75 2.23 -21.73 -7.30
CA GLY A 75 1.40 -20.96 -6.38
C GLY A 75 1.23 -19.51 -6.84
N CYS A 76 2.27 -18.91 -7.39
CA CYS A 76 2.23 -17.58 -7.99
C CYS A 76 1.29 -17.53 -9.20
N LEU A 77 1.46 -18.46 -10.15
CA LEU A 77 0.62 -18.52 -11.32
C LEU A 77 -0.86 -18.74 -10.95
N ASN A 78 -1.13 -19.67 -10.03
CA ASN A 78 -2.47 -19.96 -9.54
C ASN A 78 -3.13 -18.73 -8.88
N CYS A 79 -2.41 -18.02 -8.01
CA CYS A 79 -2.93 -16.80 -7.37
C CYS A 79 -3.28 -15.74 -8.43
N LEU A 80 -2.37 -15.49 -9.38
CA LEU A 80 -2.59 -14.49 -10.42
C LEU A 80 -3.74 -14.87 -11.35
N GLN A 81 -3.89 -16.16 -11.69
CA GLN A 81 -5.03 -16.65 -12.47
C GLN A 81 -6.36 -16.48 -11.72
N GLN A 82 -6.39 -16.77 -10.42
CA GLN A 82 -7.57 -16.48 -9.58
C GLN A 82 -7.89 -14.99 -9.56
N SER A 83 -6.87 -14.15 -9.40
CA SER A 83 -7.02 -12.70 -9.46
C SER A 83 -7.59 -12.20 -10.80
N MET A 84 -7.32 -12.89 -11.90
CA MET A 84 -7.86 -12.54 -13.21
C MET A 84 -9.33 -12.89 -13.37
N MET A 85 -9.83 -13.91 -12.66
CA MET A 85 -11.25 -14.28 -12.70
C MET A 85 -12.14 -13.26 -12.01
N GLU A 86 -11.61 -12.50 -11.05
CA GLU A 86 -12.32 -11.42 -10.36
C GLU A 86 -12.47 -10.14 -11.21
N PHE A 87 -11.79 -10.06 -12.36
CA PHE A 87 -11.80 -8.85 -13.18
C PHE A 87 -13.12 -8.59 -13.91
N ASN A 88 -13.67 -7.39 -13.72
CA ASN A 88 -14.71 -6.85 -14.59
C ASN A 88 -14.10 -6.20 -15.83
N PHE A 89 -13.95 -6.96 -16.91
CA PHE A 89 -13.41 -6.48 -18.20
C PHE A 89 -14.35 -5.56 -19.00
N SER A 90 -15.49 -5.15 -18.45
CA SER A 90 -16.31 -4.07 -19.00
C SER A 90 -15.84 -2.68 -18.54
N ARG A 91 -14.75 -2.63 -17.77
CA ARG A 91 -14.10 -1.41 -17.27
C ARG A 91 -12.74 -1.23 -17.95
N VAL A 92 -12.31 0.01 -18.14
CA VAL A 92 -11.02 0.30 -18.77
C VAL A 92 -9.81 0.02 -17.86
N GLY A 93 -10.06 -0.24 -16.58
CA GLY A 93 -9.04 -0.47 -15.59
C GLY A 93 -9.59 -1.23 -14.39
N GLY A 94 -8.71 -1.95 -13.72
CA GLY A 94 -9.07 -2.75 -12.55
C GLY A 94 -7.86 -3.18 -11.75
N ARG A 95 -8.05 -3.30 -10.44
CA ARG A 95 -7.06 -3.85 -9.52
C ARG A 95 -7.70 -4.84 -8.58
N VAL A 96 -7.07 -6.01 -8.48
CA VAL A 96 -7.46 -7.09 -7.59
C VAL A 96 -6.22 -7.47 -6.77
N VAL A 97 -6.38 -7.56 -5.45
CA VAL A 97 -5.31 -7.90 -4.52
C VAL A 97 -5.78 -9.04 -3.64
N PHE A 98 -5.05 -10.14 -3.70
CA PHE A 98 -5.10 -11.25 -2.76
C PHE A 98 -3.95 -11.13 -1.76
N PRO A 99 -4.00 -11.86 -0.62
CA PRO A 99 -2.87 -11.89 0.31
C PRO A 99 -1.53 -12.27 -0.34
N SER A 100 -1.57 -13.12 -1.37
CA SER A 100 -0.38 -13.69 -2.01
C SER A 100 -0.01 -13.05 -3.35
N CYS A 101 -0.88 -12.22 -3.94
CA CYS A 101 -0.62 -11.59 -5.23
C CYS A 101 -1.45 -10.31 -5.48
N ASN A 102 -0.96 -9.47 -6.39
CA ASN A 102 -1.56 -8.20 -6.79
C ASN A 102 -1.56 -8.09 -8.30
N SER A 103 -2.72 -7.82 -8.89
CA SER A 103 -2.92 -7.68 -10.32
C SER A 103 -3.59 -6.36 -10.63
N ARG A 104 -3.08 -5.62 -11.62
CA ARG A 104 -3.66 -4.36 -12.07
C ARG A 104 -3.56 -4.23 -13.58
N TYR A 105 -4.63 -3.75 -14.19
CA TYR A 105 -4.61 -3.30 -15.57
C TYR A 105 -5.21 -1.91 -15.73
N GLU A 106 -4.72 -1.17 -16.73
CA GLU A 106 -5.23 0.16 -17.10
C GLU A 106 -5.01 0.40 -18.61
N ILE A 107 -5.63 1.45 -19.13
CA ILE A 107 -5.39 1.99 -20.50
C ILE A 107 -4.41 3.17 -20.54
N TYR A 108 -3.80 3.50 -19.39
CA TYR A 108 -2.80 4.56 -19.23
C TYR A 108 -1.59 4.01 -18.46
N PRO A 109 -0.38 4.57 -18.65
CA PRO A 109 0.79 4.12 -17.91
C PRO A 109 0.65 4.43 -16.42
N PHE A 110 0.93 3.45 -15.57
CA PHE A 110 0.88 3.57 -14.10
C PHE A 110 2.13 3.02 -13.40
N TYR A 111 3.13 2.65 -14.19
CA TYR A 111 4.46 2.25 -13.75
C TYR A 111 5.52 3.02 -14.55
N ASN A 112 6.72 3.16 -13.99
CA ASN A 112 7.81 3.82 -14.69
C ASN A 112 8.44 2.87 -15.72
N GLU A 113 8.18 3.13 -17.00
CA GLU A 113 8.68 2.28 -18.09
C GLU A 113 10.21 2.23 -18.17
N SER A 114 10.89 3.32 -17.82
CA SER A 114 12.36 3.41 -17.87
C SER A 114 13.06 2.49 -16.87
N LEU A 115 12.38 2.13 -15.78
CA LEU A 115 12.92 1.21 -14.76
C LEU A 115 12.71 -0.28 -15.13
N VAL A 116 11.86 -0.54 -16.12
CA VAL A 116 11.48 -1.90 -16.54
C VAL A 116 12.19 -2.29 -17.83
N ALA A 117 12.45 -1.32 -18.72
CA ALA A 117 12.98 -1.54 -20.07
C ALA A 117 14.49 -1.84 -20.15
N THR A 118 15.13 -2.36 -19.10
CA THR A 118 16.53 -2.81 -19.17
C THR A 118 16.57 -4.31 -19.50
N PRO A 119 16.69 -4.72 -20.77
CA PRO A 119 17.34 -5.98 -21.08
C PRO A 119 18.80 -5.80 -20.67
N SER A 120 19.23 -6.44 -19.58
CA SER A 120 20.63 -6.43 -19.15
C SER A 120 21.49 -7.00 -20.29
N PRO A 121 22.39 -6.22 -20.93
CA PRO A 121 23.49 -6.80 -21.68
C PRO A 121 24.47 -7.30 -20.61
N SER A 122 24.57 -8.62 -20.47
CA SER A 122 25.62 -9.26 -19.70
C SER A 122 26.98 -8.88 -20.28
N LEU A 123 27.59 -7.80 -19.77
CA LEU A 123 29.00 -7.48 -19.99
C LEU A 123 29.83 -8.22 -18.92
N PRO A 124 30.93 -8.88 -19.32
CA PRO A 124 31.76 -9.65 -18.39
C PRO A 124 32.43 -8.69 -17.39
N VAL A 125 32.13 -8.86 -16.11
CA VAL A 125 32.81 -8.14 -15.02
C VAL A 125 34.19 -8.76 -14.84
N THR A 126 35.19 -8.20 -15.53
CA THR A 126 36.59 -8.38 -15.15
C THR A 126 36.82 -7.61 -13.85
N ALA A 127 37.11 -8.34 -12.77
CA ALA A 127 37.48 -7.76 -11.49
C ALA A 127 38.83 -7.03 -11.61
N THR A 128 38.85 -5.73 -11.32
CA THR A 128 40.08 -4.98 -11.00
C THR A 128 39.71 -3.86 -10.00
N PRO A 129 40.49 -3.67 -8.91
CA PRO A 129 40.06 -2.93 -7.74
C PRO A 129 40.10 -1.41 -7.98
N SER A 130 39.04 -0.71 -7.58
CA SER A 130 38.98 0.76 -7.64
C SER A 130 39.42 1.42 -6.32
N PRO A 131 40.00 2.64 -6.35
CA PRO A 131 40.62 3.32 -5.20
C PRO A 131 39.58 4.05 -4.30
N PRO A 132 39.99 4.58 -3.12
CA PRO A 132 39.07 5.03 -2.09
C PRO A 132 38.50 6.43 -2.38
N GLY A 133 37.21 6.48 -2.74
CA GLY A 133 36.43 7.71 -2.87
C GLY A 133 35.45 7.88 -1.71
N LYS A 134 35.67 8.91 -0.89
CA LYS A 134 34.80 9.33 0.23
C LYS A 134 33.40 9.72 -0.26
N VAL A 135 32.36 9.14 0.34
CA VAL A 135 31.00 9.69 0.35
C VAL A 135 30.45 9.63 1.78
N LYS A 136 30.44 10.77 2.48
CA LYS A 136 29.92 10.90 3.85
C LYS A 136 28.70 11.82 3.91
N ASN A 137 27.66 11.57 3.10
CA ASN A 137 26.49 12.46 3.07
C ASN A 137 25.16 11.78 3.43
N SER A 138 25.14 10.46 3.70
CA SER A 138 23.88 9.75 4.02
C SER A 138 23.63 9.56 5.53
N LEU A 139 24.65 9.63 6.39
CA LEU A 139 24.47 9.48 7.85
C LEU A 139 24.07 10.78 8.54
N VAL A 140 24.44 11.93 7.98
CA VAL A 140 24.07 13.25 8.52
C VAL A 140 22.58 13.52 8.34
N ILE A 141 21.97 13.08 7.23
CA ILE A 141 20.55 13.31 6.93
C ILE A 141 19.64 12.43 7.79
N ILE A 142 20.06 11.19 8.10
CA ILE A 142 19.32 10.26 8.97
C ILE A 142 19.37 10.73 10.44
N LEU A 143 20.50 11.26 10.91
CA LEU A 143 20.61 11.84 12.26
C LEU A 143 19.94 13.22 12.39
N ALA A 144 19.86 14.00 11.30
CA ALA A 144 19.28 15.34 11.32
C ALA A 144 17.74 15.36 11.41
N THR A 145 17.05 14.26 11.07
CA THR A 145 15.57 14.21 11.05
C THR A 145 14.97 13.43 12.23
N CYS A 146 15.67 12.44 12.79
CA CYS A 146 15.19 11.71 13.97
C CYS A 146 15.17 12.58 15.24
N VAL A 147 16.15 13.48 15.41
CA VAL A 147 16.28 14.30 16.62
C VAL A 147 15.18 15.38 16.73
N PRO A 148 14.85 16.16 15.68
CA PRO A 148 13.77 17.14 15.76
C PRO A 148 12.39 16.49 16.01
N VAL A 149 12.15 15.33 15.41
CA VAL A 149 10.86 14.62 15.54
C VAL A 149 10.68 14.08 16.96
N SER A 150 11.71 13.48 17.56
CA SER A 150 11.60 12.94 18.92
C SER A 150 11.37 14.05 19.95
N VAL A 151 12.07 15.18 19.83
CA VAL A 151 11.90 16.35 20.71
C VAL A 151 10.50 16.94 20.56
N PHE A 152 9.98 17.06 19.34
CA PHE A 152 8.64 17.59 19.09
C PHE A 152 7.55 16.69 19.69
N VAL A 153 7.65 15.36 19.53
CA VAL A 153 6.69 14.42 20.11
C VAL A 153 6.72 14.47 21.64
N LEU A 154 7.90 14.49 22.25
CA LEU A 154 8.03 14.61 23.71
C LEU A 154 7.44 15.92 24.23
N PHE A 155 7.63 17.03 23.51
CA PHE A 155 7.04 18.32 23.86
C PHE A 155 5.51 18.29 23.82
N LEU A 156 4.91 17.68 22.79
CA LEU A 156 3.45 17.53 22.70
C LEU A 156 2.88 16.64 23.82
N VAL A 157 3.57 15.57 24.18
CA VAL A 157 3.17 14.70 25.31
C VAL A 157 3.25 15.45 26.63
N ALA A 158 4.31 16.23 26.87
CA ALA A 158 4.45 17.03 28.08
C ALA A 158 3.36 18.12 28.18
N VAL A 159 3.09 18.83 27.07
CA VAL A 159 2.05 19.88 27.03
C VAL A 159 0.67 19.27 27.26
N SER A 160 0.32 18.18 26.58
CA SER A 160 -0.98 17.52 26.77
C SER A 160 -1.16 17.03 28.21
N SER A 161 -0.15 16.40 28.80
CA SER A 161 -0.15 15.95 30.20
C SER A 161 -0.31 17.13 31.17
N TYR A 162 0.38 18.25 30.92
CA TYR A 162 0.26 19.45 31.73
C TYR A 162 -1.13 20.10 31.62
N GLN A 163 -1.72 20.14 30.42
CA GLN A 163 -3.06 20.68 30.23
C GLN A 163 -4.13 19.81 30.91
N VAL A 164 -3.99 18.48 30.84
CA VAL A 164 -4.88 17.53 31.53
C VAL A 164 -4.77 17.72 33.05
N THR A 165 -3.56 17.73 33.60
CA THR A 165 -3.34 17.93 35.06
C THR A 165 -3.79 19.32 35.54
N LYS A 166 -3.64 20.37 34.72
CA LYS A 166 -4.16 21.71 35.01
C LYS A 166 -5.69 21.73 35.00
N LYS A 167 -6.34 21.00 34.09
CA LYS A 167 -7.81 20.87 34.08
C LYS A 167 -8.31 20.11 35.30
N VAL A 168 -7.64 19.03 35.71
CA VAL A 168 -7.97 18.30 36.94
C VAL A 168 -7.81 19.20 38.17
N LYS A 169 -6.68 19.90 38.31
CA LYS A 169 -6.49 20.87 39.41
C LYS A 169 -7.50 22.03 39.40
N LYS A 170 -7.97 22.47 38.23
CA LYS A 170 -9.01 23.52 38.14
C LYS A 170 -10.39 23.00 38.61
N THR A 171 -10.70 21.73 38.35
CA THR A 171 -11.94 21.09 38.81
C THR A 171 -11.90 20.84 40.33
N ASP A 172 -10.77 20.38 40.88
CA ASP A 172 -10.62 20.15 42.32
C ASP A 172 -10.71 21.46 43.12
N ASN A 173 -10.09 22.54 42.62
CA ASN A 173 -10.12 23.86 43.28
C ASN A 173 -11.49 24.56 43.21
N THR A 174 -12.42 24.11 42.36
CA THR A 174 -13.78 24.67 42.25
C THR A 174 -14.77 23.93 43.16
N THR A 175 -14.43 22.73 43.65
CA THR A 175 -15.34 21.91 44.48
C THR A 175 -15.10 22.13 45.98
N ALA A 176 -14.06 22.86 46.38
CA ALA A 176 -13.73 23.17 47.78
C ALA A 176 -14.26 24.53 48.28
N ALA A 177 -15.10 25.23 47.50
CA ALA A 177 -15.56 26.59 47.81
C ALA A 177 -17.10 26.74 47.95
N ASP A 178 -17.85 25.66 48.12
CA ASP A 178 -19.29 25.74 48.41
C ASP A 178 -19.66 24.82 49.58
N ASP A 179 -19.18 25.17 50.77
CA ASP A 179 -19.73 24.70 52.04
C ASP A 179 -19.60 25.83 53.06
N GLY A 180 -20.71 26.54 53.33
CA GLY A 180 -20.78 27.45 54.46
C GLY A 180 -21.88 28.50 54.48
N ASN A 181 -22.97 28.18 55.22
CA ASN A 181 -23.79 29.06 56.08
C ASN A 181 -25.08 29.66 55.44
N ASN A 182 -26.31 29.62 56.01
CA ASN A 182 -26.95 28.97 57.17
C ASN A 182 -28.43 29.46 57.22
N SER A 183 -29.30 28.63 57.84
CA SER A 183 -30.50 28.97 58.62
C SER A 183 -31.89 29.11 57.96
N ASN A 184 -32.70 28.09 58.29
CA ASN A 184 -34.03 28.15 58.91
C ASN A 184 -35.19 28.81 58.15
N ASN A 185 -36.19 28.01 57.77
CA ASN A 185 -37.47 28.04 58.49
C ASN A 185 -38.42 26.88 58.14
N TYR A 186 -39.14 26.48 59.18
CA TYR A 186 -40.32 25.61 59.24
C TYR A 186 -41.39 25.96 58.20
N VAL A 187 -42.18 24.96 57.78
CA VAL A 187 -43.65 24.90 57.97
C VAL A 187 -44.19 23.56 57.40
N CYS A 188 -44.93 22.84 58.24
CA CYS A 188 -45.82 21.73 57.87
C CYS A 188 -47.23 22.25 57.49
N THR A 189 -48.01 21.37 56.84
CA THR A 189 -49.47 21.42 56.53
C THR A 189 -49.89 22.31 55.34
N ALA A 190 -50.86 21.93 54.50
CA ALA A 190 -51.95 20.96 54.62
C ALA A 190 -52.12 20.11 53.34
#